data_AF-A0A177PDM2-F1
#
_entry.id   AF-A0A177PDM2-F1
#
_cell.length_a   1.000
_cell.length_b   1.000
_cell.length_c   1.000
_cell.angle_alpha   90.00
_cell.angle_beta   90.00
_cell.angle_gamma   90.00
#
_symmetry.space_group_name_H-M   'P 1'
#
loop_
_entity.id
_entity.type
_entity.pdbx_description
1 polymer ?
#
loop_
_entity_poly.entity_id
_entity_poly.type
_entity_poly.pdbx_seq_one_letter_code
_entity_poly.pdbx_strand_id
1 'polypeptide(L)'
;MKILKSAVIAFSLAAAMGSFSTAAVAESDPGRVSYKPIDVINEVITRITAAETAINNGAEGDAVVDSIKKAADFIKELNANDKVARAADKARSHLKAAITSAKAANLQETKEHLAAGKQGVEGLKKLL
;
A
#
# COMPACT_ATOMS: atom_id res chain seq x y z
N MET A 1 -28.75 18.39 15.61
CA MET A 1 -28.07 17.11 15.25
C MET A 1 -27.63 17.00 13.78
N LYS A 2 -28.20 17.76 12.82
CA LYS A 2 -27.83 17.61 11.39
C LYS A 2 -26.41 18.10 11.11
N ILE A 3 -26.06 19.29 11.61
CA ILE A 3 -24.78 19.96 11.30
C ILE A 3 -23.56 19.22 11.85
N LEU A 4 -23.67 18.67 13.07
CA LEU A 4 -22.58 17.91 13.70
C LEU A 4 -22.32 16.57 12.98
N LYS A 5 -23.38 15.93 12.46
CA LYS A 5 -23.25 14.71 11.65
C LYS A 5 -22.62 15.02 10.28
N SER A 6 -22.97 16.15 9.68
CA SER A 6 -22.37 16.62 8.42
C SER A 6 -20.87 16.90 8.56
N ALA A 7 -20.45 17.49 9.68
CA ALA A 7 -19.05 17.81 9.94
C ALA A 7 -18.18 16.56 10.11
N VAL A 8 -18.68 15.54 10.80
CA VAL A 8 -17.96 14.26 10.97
C VAL A 8 -17.80 13.53 9.63
N ILE A 9 -18.84 13.52 8.79
CA ILE A 9 -18.78 12.91 7.44
C ILE A 9 -17.84 13.69 6.52
N ALA A 10 -17.84 15.03 6.59
CA ALA A 10 -16.93 15.86 5.82
C ALA A 10 -15.46 15.69 6.27
N PHE A 11 -15.23 15.49 7.57
CA PHE A 11 -13.88 15.25 8.10
C PHE A 11 -13.35 13.86 7.72
N SER A 12 -14.20 12.83 7.72
CA SER A 12 -13.81 11.50 7.25
C SER A 12 -13.60 11.45 5.73
N LEU A 13 -14.35 12.23 4.94
CA LEU A 13 -14.12 12.34 3.51
C LEU A 13 -12.86 13.16 3.17
N ALA A 14 -12.57 14.23 3.92
CA ALA A 14 -11.34 15.01 3.76
C ALA A 14 -10.10 14.20 4.19
N ALA A 15 -10.20 13.38 5.24
CA ALA A 15 -9.14 12.43 5.60
C ALA A 15 -8.93 11.33 4.55
N ALA A 16 -9.98 10.93 3.83
CA ALA A 16 -9.89 9.99 2.71
C ALA A 16 -9.31 10.61 1.42
N MET A 17 -9.47 11.93 1.23
CA MET A 17 -8.98 12.66 0.05
C MET A 17 -7.64 13.39 0.27
N GLY A 18 -7.14 13.45 1.50
CA GLY A 18 -6.03 14.33 1.89
C GLY A 18 -4.60 13.82 1.66
N SER A 19 -4.36 12.65 1.06
CA SER A 19 -3.01 12.07 1.02
C SER A 19 -2.42 11.71 -0.34
N PHE A 20 -3.04 12.08 -1.46
CA PHE A 20 -2.39 11.93 -2.78
C PHE A 20 -2.13 13.29 -3.44
N SER A 21 -1.42 14.17 -2.73
CA SER A 21 -0.60 15.19 -3.39
C SER A 21 0.73 14.53 -3.73
N THR A 22 0.79 13.82 -4.86
CA THR A 22 2.05 13.29 -5.36
C THR A 22 2.99 14.45 -5.63
N ALA A 23 4.06 14.55 -4.84
CA ALA A 23 5.21 15.39 -5.14
C ALA A 23 5.63 15.14 -6.59
N ALA A 24 5.95 16.22 -7.29
CA ALA A 24 6.37 16.27 -8.68
C ALA A 24 7.15 15.02 -9.09
N VAL A 25 6.53 14.20 -9.93
CA VAL A 25 7.21 13.07 -10.55
C VAL A 25 8.24 13.66 -11.51
N ALA A 26 9.52 13.36 -11.29
CA ALA A 26 10.53 13.65 -12.29
C ALA A 26 10.27 12.77 -13.51
N GLU A 27 9.84 13.38 -14.61
CA GLU A 27 9.83 12.72 -15.92
C GLU A 27 11.29 12.42 -16.28
N SER A 28 11.67 11.13 -16.30
CA SER A 28 13.00 10.72 -16.77
C SER A 28 13.07 10.60 -18.30
N ASP A 29 11.90 10.54 -18.95
CA ASP A 29 11.65 10.43 -20.39
C ASP A 29 10.18 10.87 -20.64
N PRO A 30 9.81 11.54 -21.75
CA PRO A 30 8.43 12.01 -21.96
C PRO A 30 7.43 10.85 -21.88
N GLY A 31 6.52 10.92 -20.91
CA GLY A 31 5.51 9.88 -20.65
C GLY A 31 5.95 8.74 -19.72
N ARG A 32 7.17 8.75 -19.17
CA ARG A 32 7.59 7.81 -18.10
C ARG A 32 7.79 8.54 -16.77
N VAL A 33 6.90 8.20 -15.85
CA VAL A 33 6.98 8.56 -14.45
C VAL A 33 8.15 7.80 -13.82
N SER A 34 9.22 8.50 -13.44
CA SER A 34 10.37 7.89 -12.78
C SER A 34 10.30 8.08 -11.28
N TYR A 35 10.14 6.98 -10.54
CA TYR A 35 10.19 7.01 -9.09
C TYR A 35 11.60 6.70 -8.60
N LYS A 36 12.08 7.43 -7.58
CA LYS A 36 13.27 6.99 -6.87
C LYS A 36 12.93 5.72 -6.10
N PRO A 37 13.84 4.73 -6.02
CA PRO A 37 13.57 3.48 -5.31
C PRO A 37 13.05 3.67 -3.88
N ILE A 38 13.59 4.64 -3.15
CA ILE A 38 13.18 4.93 -1.77
C ILE A 38 11.75 5.47 -1.68
N ASP A 39 11.30 6.25 -2.69
CA ASP A 39 9.96 6.80 -2.75
C ASP A 39 8.94 5.67 -3.00
N VAL A 40 9.29 4.72 -3.88
CA VAL A 40 8.47 3.53 -4.11
C VAL A 40 8.33 2.72 -2.82
N ILE A 41 9.43 2.46 -2.12
CA ILE A 41 9.41 1.69 -0.86
C ILE A 41 8.50 2.37 0.18
N ASN A 42 8.66 3.69 0.38
CA ASN A 42 7.87 4.43 1.36
C ASN A 42 6.38 4.45 1.01
N GLU A 43 6.04 4.60 -0.27
CA GLU A 43 4.66 4.58 -0.74
C GLU A 43 4.02 3.19 -0.58
N VAL A 44 4.75 2.11 -0.88
CA VAL A 44 4.24 0.74 -0.64
C VAL A 44 3.98 0.51 0.85
N ILE A 45 4.89 0.93 1.74
CA ILE A 45 4.69 0.83 3.21
C ILE A 45 3.45 1.63 3.64
N THR A 46 3.27 2.82 3.07
CA THR A 46 2.11 3.68 3.36
C THR A 46 0.80 3.00 2.96
N ARG A 47 0.75 2.38 1.78
CA ARG A 47 -0.43 1.63 1.30
C ARG A 47 -0.72 0.40 2.14
N ILE A 48 0.31 -0.35 2.55
CA ILE A 48 0.14 -1.49 3.47
C ILE A 48 -0.43 -1.01 4.81
N THR A 49 0.13 0.07 5.37
CA THR A 49 -0.34 0.67 6.64
C THR A 49 -1.80 1.12 6.52
N ALA A 50 -2.19 1.72 5.39
CA ALA A 50 -3.57 2.11 5.15
C ALA A 50 -4.52 0.90 5.11
N ALA A 51 -4.09 -0.22 4.50
CA ALA A 51 -4.86 -1.46 4.52
C ALA A 51 -4.99 -2.04 5.94
N GLU A 52 -3.91 -2.03 6.73
CA GLU A 52 -3.94 -2.43 8.15
C GLU A 52 -4.93 -1.58 8.95
N THR A 53 -4.89 -0.24 8.76
CA THR A 53 -5.82 0.69 9.40
C THR A 53 -7.26 0.44 8.97
N ALA A 54 -7.51 0.20 7.68
CA ALA A 54 -8.85 -0.10 7.17
C ALA A 54 -9.43 -1.36 7.83
N ILE A 55 -8.65 -2.44 7.92
CA ILE A 55 -9.07 -3.67 8.60
C ILE A 55 -9.36 -3.40 10.09
N ASN A 56 -8.50 -2.63 10.77
CA ASN A 56 -8.72 -2.28 12.18
C ASN A 56 -9.96 -1.41 12.40
N ASN A 57 -10.37 -0.64 11.39
CA ASN A 57 -11.59 0.16 11.40
C ASN A 57 -12.84 -0.63 10.95
N GLY A 58 -12.71 -1.94 10.71
CA GLY A 58 -13.82 -2.82 10.33
C GLY A 58 -14.11 -2.87 8.82
N ALA A 59 -13.17 -2.46 7.96
CA ALA A 59 -13.28 -2.72 6.54
C ALA A 59 -13.04 -4.22 6.26
N GLU A 60 -13.84 -4.79 5.37
CA GLU A 60 -13.78 -6.21 5.01
C GLU A 60 -13.94 -6.40 3.49
N GLY A 61 -13.70 -7.63 3.02
CA GLY A 61 -13.98 -8.03 1.64
C GLY A 61 -13.25 -7.19 0.59
N ASP A 62 -13.99 -6.73 -0.43
CA ASP A 62 -13.44 -6.10 -1.63
C ASP A 62 -12.65 -4.81 -1.35
N ALA A 63 -13.08 -4.02 -0.36
CA ALA A 63 -12.39 -2.77 -0.02
C ALA A 63 -10.97 -3.01 0.52
N VAL A 64 -10.79 -4.08 1.31
CA VAL A 64 -9.48 -4.51 1.81
C VAL A 64 -8.65 -5.05 0.65
N VAL A 65 -9.25 -5.91 -0.18
CA VAL A 65 -8.60 -6.50 -1.36
C VAL A 65 -8.03 -5.44 -2.29
N ASP A 66 -8.82 -4.43 -2.66
CA ASP A 66 -8.40 -3.36 -3.56
C ASP A 66 -7.25 -2.52 -2.99
N SER A 67 -7.28 -2.26 -1.68
CA SER A 67 -6.22 -1.53 -0.99
C SER A 67 -4.89 -2.29 -1.03
N ILE A 68 -4.91 -3.60 -0.77
CA ILE A 68 -3.71 -4.45 -0.81
C ILE A 68 -3.20 -4.59 -2.26
N LYS A 69 -4.11 -4.71 -3.24
CA LYS A 69 -3.78 -4.76 -4.67
C LYS A 69 -2.98 -3.55 -5.12
N LYS A 70 -3.41 -2.35 -4.71
CA LYS A 70 -2.71 -1.09 -5.00
C LYS A 70 -1.28 -1.07 -4.45
N ALA A 71 -1.00 -1.71 -3.31
CA ALA A 71 0.36 -1.87 -2.79
C ALA A 71 1.16 -2.89 -3.62
N ALA A 72 0.56 -4.05 -3.91
CA ALA A 72 1.19 -5.14 -4.65
C ALA A 72 1.49 -4.80 -6.12
N ASP A 73 0.76 -3.85 -6.70
CA ASP A 73 1.02 -3.34 -8.04
C ASP A 73 2.05 -2.22 -8.02
N PHE A 74 1.99 -1.31 -7.05
CA PHE A 74 2.92 -0.16 -6.99
C PHE A 74 4.37 -0.57 -6.72
N ILE A 75 4.60 -1.69 -6.01
CA ILE A 75 5.97 -2.20 -5.81
C ILE A 75 6.71 -2.52 -7.12
N LYS A 76 5.98 -2.74 -8.24
CA LYS A 76 6.59 -2.97 -9.56
C LYS A 76 7.28 -1.73 -10.12
N GLU A 77 6.93 -0.54 -9.63
CA GLU A 77 7.59 0.71 -10.00
C GLU A 77 9.01 0.80 -9.41
N LEU A 78 9.39 -0.14 -8.54
CA LEU A 78 10.73 -0.21 -7.97
C LEU A 78 11.73 -0.66 -9.04
N ASN A 79 12.33 0.32 -9.71
CA ASN A 79 13.41 0.09 -10.64
C ASN A 79 14.76 0.01 -9.89
N ALA A 80 15.29 -1.20 -9.70
CA ALA A 80 16.53 -1.46 -8.97
C ALA A 80 17.25 -2.72 -9.52
N ASN A 81 18.42 -3.03 -8.96
CA ASN A 81 19.20 -4.21 -9.36
C ASN A 81 18.48 -5.55 -9.09
N ASP A 82 18.97 -6.64 -9.71
CA ASP A 82 18.38 -7.98 -9.59
C ASP A 82 18.19 -8.47 -8.15
N LYS A 83 19.10 -8.10 -7.23
CA LYS A 83 19.01 -8.49 -5.82
C LYS A 83 17.82 -7.83 -5.14
N VAL A 84 17.63 -6.53 -5.40
CA VAL A 84 16.47 -5.76 -4.90
C VAL A 84 15.19 -6.28 -5.55
N ALA A 85 15.19 -6.54 -6.86
CA ALA A 85 14.02 -7.06 -7.58
C ALA A 85 13.53 -8.40 -7.01
N ARG A 86 14.44 -9.37 -6.77
CA ARG A 86 14.09 -10.66 -6.14
C ARG A 86 13.53 -10.50 -4.73
N ALA A 87 14.11 -9.61 -3.94
CA ALA A 87 13.62 -9.32 -2.60
C ALA A 87 12.22 -8.66 -2.64
N ALA A 88 12.01 -7.75 -3.59
CA ALA A 88 10.73 -7.08 -3.80
C ALA A 88 9.64 -8.07 -4.24
N ASP A 89 9.95 -9.01 -5.13
CA ASP A 89 9.02 -10.08 -5.52
C ASP A 89 8.63 -10.99 -4.35
N LYS A 90 9.58 -11.28 -3.45
CA LYS A 90 9.29 -12.03 -2.21
C LYS A 90 8.39 -11.23 -1.27
N ALA A 91 8.64 -9.93 -1.09
CA ALA A 91 7.74 -9.09 -0.30
C ALA A 91 6.33 -9.00 -0.93
N ARG A 92 6.27 -8.88 -2.26
CA ARG A 92 5.03 -8.84 -3.05
C ARG A 92 4.24 -10.15 -2.98
N SER A 93 4.88 -11.31 -2.85
CA SER A 93 4.17 -12.59 -2.73
C SER A 93 3.34 -12.66 -1.45
N HIS A 94 3.83 -12.08 -0.34
CA HIS A 94 3.05 -11.93 0.88
C HIS A 94 1.84 -11.03 0.68
N LEU A 95 1.96 -9.93 -0.08
CA LEU A 95 0.81 -9.08 -0.41
C LEU A 95 -0.23 -9.83 -1.26
N LYS A 96 0.20 -10.70 -2.18
CA LYS A 96 -0.71 -11.57 -2.94
C LYS A 96 -1.40 -12.60 -2.03
N ALA A 97 -0.69 -13.16 -1.06
CA ALA A 97 -1.28 -14.05 -0.07
C ALA A 97 -2.32 -13.30 0.80
N ALA A 98 -2.01 -12.08 1.23
CA ALA A 98 -2.95 -11.22 1.95
C ALA A 98 -4.22 -10.94 1.14
N ILE A 99 -4.12 -10.71 -0.18
CA ILE A 99 -5.28 -10.59 -1.06
C ILE A 99 -6.13 -11.86 -1.06
N THR A 100 -5.49 -13.03 -1.13
CA THR A 100 -6.21 -14.32 -1.09
C THR A 100 -6.94 -14.53 0.23
N SER A 101 -6.28 -14.28 1.36
CA SER A 101 -6.90 -14.40 2.69
C SER A 101 -8.03 -13.38 2.89
N ALA A 102 -7.87 -12.14 2.40
CA ALA A 102 -8.90 -11.11 2.49
C ALA A 102 -10.16 -11.49 1.69
N LYS A 103 -9.99 -12.07 0.50
CA LYS A 103 -11.11 -12.62 -0.30
C LYS A 103 -11.83 -13.77 0.40
N ALA A 104 -11.13 -14.53 1.22
CA ALA A 104 -11.69 -15.60 2.05
C ALA A 104 -12.28 -15.09 3.38
N ALA A 105 -12.39 -13.77 3.57
CA ALA A 105 -12.78 -13.13 4.83
C ALA A 105 -11.90 -13.51 6.04
N ASN A 106 -10.69 -14.03 5.80
CA ASN A 106 -9.73 -14.37 6.85
C ASN A 106 -8.85 -13.16 7.18
N LEU A 107 -9.40 -12.22 7.96
CA LEU A 107 -8.71 -10.97 8.29
C LEU A 107 -7.50 -11.16 9.22
N GLN A 108 -7.50 -12.22 10.02
CA GLN A 108 -6.36 -12.55 10.88
C GLN A 108 -5.13 -12.91 10.03
N GLU A 109 -5.29 -13.88 9.13
CA GLU A 109 -4.22 -14.29 8.21
C GLU A 109 -3.85 -13.15 7.22
N THR A 110 -4.83 -12.34 6.83
CA THR A 110 -4.57 -11.12 6.04
C THR A 110 -3.59 -10.19 6.77
N LYS A 111 -3.80 -9.91 8.06
CA LYS A 111 -2.90 -9.07 8.86
C LYS A 111 -1.50 -9.68 8.99
N GLU A 112 -1.41 -10.99 9.19
CA GLU A 112 -0.13 -11.70 9.27
C GLU A 112 0.68 -11.57 7.97
N HIS A 113 0.02 -11.74 6.83
CA HIS A 113 0.63 -11.55 5.52
C HIS A 113 0.99 -10.09 5.23
N LEU A 114 0.17 -9.12 5.67
CA LEU A 114 0.50 -7.70 5.55
C LEU A 114 1.73 -7.34 6.38
N ALA A 115 1.84 -7.82 7.62
CA ALA A 115 3.00 -7.60 8.47
C ALA A 115 4.28 -8.18 7.84
N ALA A 116 4.22 -9.43 7.33
CA ALA A 116 5.34 -10.05 6.63
C ALA A 116 5.74 -9.29 5.36
N GLY A 117 4.74 -8.86 4.57
CA GLY A 117 4.96 -8.02 3.39
C GLY A 117 5.62 -6.69 3.74
N LYS A 118 5.13 -6.00 4.77
CA LYS A 118 5.66 -4.73 5.26
C LYS A 118 7.11 -4.85 5.70
N GLN A 119 7.43 -5.85 6.51
CA GLN A 119 8.80 -6.14 6.94
C GLN A 119 9.71 -6.44 5.74
N GLY A 120 9.21 -7.19 4.74
CA GLY A 120 9.91 -7.46 3.51
C GLY A 120 10.24 -6.18 2.72
N VAL A 121 9.26 -5.28 2.58
CA VAL A 121 9.42 -3.99 1.89
C VAL A 121 10.38 -3.06 2.64
N GLU A 122 10.28 -2.98 3.97
CA GLU A 122 11.22 -2.23 4.81
C GLU A 122 12.66 -2.75 4.67
N GLY A 123 12.82 -4.07 4.56
CA GLY A 123 14.10 -4.73 4.33
C GLY A 123 14.79 -4.32 3.02
N LEU A 124 14.04 -3.86 2.01
CA LEU A 124 14.59 -3.40 0.73
C LEU A 124 15.48 -2.17 0.90
N LYS A 125 15.23 -1.33 1.92
CA LYS A 125 16.06 -0.14 2.21
C LYS A 125 17.52 -0.51 2.50
N LYS A 126 17.80 -1.73 2.97
CA LYS A 126 19.15 -2.23 3.26
C LYS A 126 19.86 -2.77 2.01
N LEU A 127 19.16 -2.84 0.88
CA LEU A 127 19.63 -3.42 -0.38
C LEU A 127 19.81 -2.39 -1.50
N LEU A 128 19.34 -1.16 -1.27
CA LEU A 128 19.59 0.02 -2.09
C LEU A 128 21.00 0.57 -1.79
#